data_AF-A0A8T4NGJ5-F1
#
_entry.id   AF-A0A8T4NGJ5-F1
#
_cell.length_a   1.000
_cell.length_b   1.000
_cell.length_c   1.000
_cell.angle_alpha   90.00
_cell.angle_beta   90.00
_cell.angle_gamma   90.00
#
_symmetry.space_group_name_H-M   'P 1'
#
loop_
_entity.id
_entity.type
_entity.pdbx_description
1 polymer ?
#
loop_
_entity_poly.entity_id
_entity_poly.type
_entity_poly.pdbx_seq_one_letter_code
_entity_poly.pdbx_strand_id
1 'polypeptide(L)'
;MIKSKKKEVKKVKKAKKAETKEEKDEHAGGISLDDAFADSDDVEYGKSKSRKEKQKKASDEEIEEELEEAEKEIEEIARAESGNAVQKEISIKASKPIAKVKKGDKIRVDGKEYEVDQHYVLIDHGMTKEMAIELFDKNDKDYQLRYFSDQVETTMEFYELQEILFVKKVVGKVEW
;
A
#
# COMPACT_ATOMS: atom_id res chain seq x y z
N MET A 1 48.40 22.63 -34.73
CA MET A 1 48.51 23.84 -33.86
C MET A 1 47.08 24.33 -33.63
N ILE A 2 46.45 24.42 -32.45
CA ILE A 2 46.87 24.69 -31.07
C ILE A 2 45.81 24.11 -30.10
N LYS A 3 46.30 23.26 -29.18
CA LYS A 3 46.02 23.12 -27.72
C LYS A 3 44.58 22.95 -27.19
N SER A 4 44.36 21.71 -26.73
CA SER A 4 43.45 21.28 -25.67
C SER A 4 43.58 22.12 -24.39
N LYS A 5 42.44 22.56 -23.82
CA LYS A 5 42.36 23.12 -22.46
C LYS A 5 41.61 22.14 -21.55
N LYS A 6 42.39 21.32 -20.86
CA LYS A 6 42.01 20.51 -19.70
C LYS A 6 41.83 21.48 -18.53
N LYS A 7 40.68 21.48 -17.85
CA LYS A 7 40.51 22.25 -16.60
C LYS A 7 39.95 21.36 -15.49
N GLU A 8 40.73 21.34 -14.42
CA GLU A 8 40.68 20.55 -13.19
C GLU A 8 39.33 20.33 -12.51
N VAL A 9 39.14 19.09 -12.06
CA VAL A 9 38.16 18.64 -11.07
C VAL A 9 38.70 18.94 -9.67
N LYS A 10 38.05 19.84 -8.92
CA LYS A 10 38.35 20.04 -7.49
C LYS A 10 37.55 19.05 -6.64
N LYS A 11 38.26 18.09 -6.06
CA LYS A 11 37.79 17.19 -4.99
C LYS A 11 37.55 18.00 -3.71
N VAL A 12 36.30 18.03 -3.23
CA VAL A 12 35.99 18.55 -1.89
C VAL A 12 36.10 17.40 -0.88
N LYS A 13 36.92 17.63 0.15
CA LYS A 13 37.32 16.66 1.17
C LYS A 13 36.18 16.43 2.18
N LYS A 14 35.99 15.15 2.50
CA LYS A 14 35.19 14.59 3.60
C LYS A 14 35.79 15.02 4.94
N ALA A 15 35.01 15.71 5.78
CA ALA A 15 35.37 15.99 7.16
C ALA A 15 34.68 14.98 8.08
N LYS A 16 35.50 14.22 8.82
CA LYS A 16 35.13 13.27 9.87
C LYS A 16 35.71 13.87 11.17
N LYS A 17 34.86 14.19 12.15
CA LYS A 17 35.23 14.66 13.50
C LYS A 17 33.93 14.65 14.34
N ALA A 18 33.85 14.18 15.58
CA ALA A 18 34.67 13.33 16.43
C ALA A 18 33.71 12.77 17.50
N GLU A 19 34.01 11.59 18.02
CA GLU A 19 33.46 11.06 19.26
C GLU A 19 33.79 12.01 20.43
N THR A 20 32.84 12.19 21.36
CA THR A 20 33.15 12.53 22.76
C THR A 20 32.16 11.82 23.66
N LYS A 21 32.75 11.24 24.71
CA LYS A 21 32.26 10.31 25.74
C LYS A 21 31.34 10.99 26.75
N GLU A 22 30.45 10.17 27.30
CA GLU A 22 29.95 10.09 28.69
C GLU A 22 29.78 11.37 29.51
N GLU A 23 28.54 11.62 29.95
CA GLU A 23 28.30 12.03 31.34
C GLU A 23 26.99 11.39 31.85
N LYS A 24 27.09 10.75 33.01
CA LYS A 24 25.99 10.24 33.82
C LYS A 24 25.19 11.43 34.36
N ASP A 25 23.87 11.34 34.32
CA ASP A 25 23.02 12.04 35.28
C ASP A 25 22.01 11.04 35.85
N GLU A 26 22.02 10.94 37.18
CA GLU A 26 21.18 10.07 37.98
C GLU A 26 19.91 10.84 38.41
N HIS A 27 18.80 10.10 38.46
CA HIS A 27 17.53 10.41 39.13
C HIS A 27 16.51 11.36 38.47
N ALA A 28 15.56 10.76 37.75
CA ALA A 28 14.13 11.09 37.85
C ALA A 28 13.23 9.93 37.35
N GLY A 29 12.89 9.02 38.27
CA GLY A 29 11.57 8.35 38.34
C GLY A 29 10.98 7.67 37.10
N GLY A 30 11.68 6.71 36.48
CA GLY A 30 11.10 5.76 35.53
C GLY A 30 11.15 4.35 36.09
N ILE A 31 9.99 3.78 36.43
CA ILE A 31 9.87 2.37 36.83
C ILE A 31 10.32 1.54 35.62
N SER A 32 11.34 0.69 35.80
CA SER A 32 11.80 -0.21 34.73
C SER A 32 10.73 -1.25 34.42
N LEU A 33 10.59 -1.62 33.14
CA LEU A 33 9.61 -2.61 32.68
C LEU A 33 9.72 -3.96 33.44
N ASP A 34 10.93 -4.36 33.84
CA ASP A 34 11.16 -5.56 34.67
C ASP A 34 10.63 -5.45 36.12
N ASP A 35 10.46 -4.24 36.65
CA ASP A 35 9.94 -4.00 38.02
C ASP A 35 8.40 -3.89 38.02
N ALA A 36 7.80 -3.59 36.87
CA ALA A 36 6.33 -3.57 36.70
C ALA A 36 5.70 -4.97 36.70
N PHE A 37 6.48 -6.02 36.44
CA PHE A 37 6.01 -7.42 36.49
C PHE A 37 6.41 -8.14 37.78
N ALA A 38 7.32 -7.58 38.58
CA ALA A 38 7.80 -8.22 39.81
C ALA A 38 6.78 -8.20 40.97
N ASP A 39 5.79 -7.30 40.94
CA ASP A 39 4.74 -7.18 41.96
C ASP A 39 3.35 -7.66 41.47
N SER A 40 3.29 -8.32 40.30
CA SER A 40 2.04 -8.84 39.72
C SER A 40 1.79 -10.33 39.98
N ASP A 41 2.59 -10.97 40.85
CA ASP A 41 2.51 -12.41 41.12
C ASP A 41 1.53 -12.78 42.27
N ASP A 42 0.83 -11.81 42.86
CA ASP A 42 -0.19 -12.06 43.90
C ASP A 42 -1.56 -11.42 43.59
N VAL A 43 -2.04 -11.64 42.37
CA VAL A 43 -3.47 -11.50 42.07
C VAL A 43 -4.13 -12.87 42.17
N GLU A 44 -4.66 -13.17 43.35
CA GLU A 44 -5.49 -14.35 43.57
C GLU A 44 -6.75 -14.25 42.70
N TYR A 45 -6.76 -14.95 41.56
CA TYR A 45 -7.92 -15.04 40.68
C TYR A 45 -9.07 -15.69 41.46
N GLY A 46 -10.00 -14.85 41.94
CA GLY A 46 -11.22 -15.30 42.58
C GLY A 46 -11.94 -16.33 41.71
N LYS A 47 -12.08 -17.55 42.23
CA LYS A 47 -12.67 -18.71 41.56
C LYS A 47 -14.01 -18.31 40.92
N SER A 48 -14.02 -18.22 39.59
CA SER A 48 -15.19 -17.81 38.83
C SER A 48 -16.35 -18.76 39.12
N LYS A 49 -17.45 -18.23 39.65
CA LYS A 49 -18.70 -19.00 39.79
C LYS A 49 -19.19 -19.31 38.39
N SER A 50 -19.14 -20.58 38.01
CA SER A 50 -19.74 -21.08 36.79
C SER A 50 -21.25 -20.80 36.83
N ARG A 51 -21.66 -19.73 36.12
CA ARG A 51 -23.06 -19.46 35.84
C ARG A 51 -23.53 -20.61 34.96
N LYS A 52 -24.39 -21.45 35.52
CA LYS A 52 -25.04 -22.55 34.80
C LYS A 52 -25.91 -21.94 33.71
N GLU A 53 -25.34 -21.80 32.52
CA GLU A 53 -26.05 -21.41 31.32
C GLU A 53 -26.98 -22.57 30.96
N LYS A 54 -28.28 -22.32 31.05
CA LYS A 54 -29.28 -23.21 30.48
C LYS A 54 -29.13 -23.10 28.96
N GLN A 55 -28.40 -24.05 28.37
CA GLN A 55 -28.49 -24.32 26.94
C GLN A 55 -29.97 -24.56 26.60
N LYS A 56 -30.59 -23.57 25.96
CA LYS A 56 -31.67 -23.87 25.02
C LYS A 56 -30.97 -24.49 23.83
N LYS A 57 -31.06 -25.80 23.71
CA LYS A 57 -30.78 -26.51 22.46
C LYS A 57 -31.77 -25.98 21.42
N ALA A 58 -31.36 -25.00 20.63
CA ALA A 58 -31.68 -25.06 19.21
C ALA A 58 -30.95 -26.29 18.67
N SER A 59 -31.58 -27.02 17.76
CA SER A 59 -30.99 -28.21 17.16
C SER A 59 -29.61 -27.85 16.60
N ASP A 60 -28.58 -28.64 16.86
CA ASP A 60 -27.26 -28.47 16.21
C ASP A 60 -27.42 -28.29 14.69
N GLU A 61 -28.39 -29.02 14.15
CA GLU A 61 -28.81 -29.04 12.74
C GLU A 61 -29.37 -27.70 12.22
N GLU A 62 -30.07 -26.92 13.04
CA GLU A 62 -30.61 -25.60 12.62
C GLU A 62 -29.52 -24.53 12.57
N ILE A 63 -28.53 -24.61 13.47
CA ILE A 63 -27.40 -23.67 13.49
C ILE A 63 -26.45 -23.98 12.33
N GLU A 64 -26.24 -25.25 12.02
CA GLU A 64 -25.41 -25.68 10.89
C GLU A 64 -26.06 -25.30 9.54
N GLU A 65 -27.38 -25.40 9.42
CA GLU A 65 -28.12 -24.94 8.23
C GLU A 65 -28.08 -23.40 8.07
N GLU A 66 -28.23 -22.63 9.15
CA GLU A 66 -28.06 -21.16 9.10
C GLU A 66 -26.62 -20.75 8.76
N LEU A 67 -25.61 -21.50 9.22
CA LEU A 67 -24.21 -21.24 8.90
C LEU A 67 -23.90 -21.56 7.44
N GLU A 68 -24.40 -22.69 6.94
CA GLU A 68 -24.22 -23.12 5.54
C GLU A 68 -24.94 -22.15 4.58
N GLU A 69 -26.12 -21.63 4.96
CA GLU A 69 -26.82 -20.61 4.19
C GLU A 69 -26.05 -19.28 4.17
N ALA A 70 -25.49 -18.86 5.31
CA ALA A 70 -24.65 -17.66 5.40
C ALA A 70 -23.33 -17.81 4.61
N GLU A 71 -22.67 -18.98 4.67
CA GLU A 71 -21.47 -19.27 3.89
C GLU A 71 -21.76 -19.24 2.39
N LYS A 72 -22.90 -19.77 1.98
CA LYS A 72 -23.34 -19.78 0.58
C LYS A 72 -23.71 -18.39 0.07
N GLU A 73 -24.34 -17.56 0.89
CA GLU A 73 -24.61 -16.16 0.55
C GLU A 73 -23.31 -15.36 0.42
N ILE A 74 -22.34 -15.58 1.31
CA ILE A 74 -21.00 -14.98 1.22
C ILE A 74 -20.25 -15.48 -0.02
N GLU A 75 -20.33 -16.76 -0.34
CA GLU A 75 -19.73 -17.34 -1.54
C GLU A 75 -20.38 -16.78 -2.82
N GLU A 76 -21.71 -16.60 -2.83
CA GLU A 76 -22.43 -16.02 -3.96
C GLU A 76 -22.06 -14.54 -4.17
N ILE A 77 -21.93 -13.76 -3.08
CA ILE A 77 -21.43 -12.38 -3.12
C ILE A 77 -19.97 -12.35 -3.63
N ALA A 78 -19.10 -13.21 -3.10
CA ALA A 78 -17.71 -13.31 -3.54
C ALA A 78 -17.60 -13.74 -5.01
N ARG A 79 -18.49 -14.62 -5.48
CA ARG A 79 -18.57 -15.05 -6.88
C ARG A 79 -19.14 -13.97 -7.79
N ALA A 80 -20.09 -13.17 -7.32
CA ALA A 80 -20.60 -12.01 -8.04
C ALA A 80 -19.54 -10.90 -8.18
N GLU A 81 -18.74 -10.66 -7.13
CA GLU A 81 -17.60 -9.74 -7.17
C GLU A 81 -16.45 -10.27 -8.03
N SER A 82 -16.16 -11.57 -7.97
CA SER A 82 -15.13 -12.22 -8.79
C SER A 82 -15.57 -12.42 -10.25
N GLY A 83 -16.88 -12.43 -10.53
CA GLY A 83 -17.46 -12.89 -11.80
C GLY A 83 -17.49 -11.86 -12.92
N ASN A 84 -17.15 -10.59 -12.65
CA ASN A 84 -17.19 -9.53 -13.67
C ASN A 84 -15.87 -8.77 -13.83
N ALA A 85 -14.75 -9.36 -13.42
CA ALA A 85 -13.43 -8.93 -13.87
C ALA A 85 -13.21 -9.41 -15.30
N VAL A 86 -13.93 -8.81 -16.25
CA VAL A 86 -13.49 -8.83 -17.65
C VAL A 86 -12.11 -8.16 -17.64
N GLN A 87 -11.06 -8.97 -17.58
CA GLN A 87 -9.68 -8.55 -17.78
C GLN A 87 -9.58 -8.08 -19.24
N LYS A 88 -10.06 -6.87 -19.49
CA LYS A 88 -9.94 -6.23 -20.78
C LYS A 88 -8.47 -5.92 -20.97
N GLU A 89 -7.86 -6.55 -21.96
CA GLU A 89 -6.48 -6.27 -22.35
C GLU A 89 -6.34 -4.77 -22.66
N ILE A 90 -5.42 -4.11 -21.96
CA ILE A 90 -5.20 -2.67 -22.09
C ILE A 90 -4.18 -2.45 -23.22
N SER A 91 -4.56 -1.68 -24.23
CA SER A 91 -3.63 -1.28 -25.29
C SER A 91 -2.77 -0.10 -24.83
N ILE A 92 -1.47 -0.31 -24.75
CA ILE A 92 -0.52 0.69 -24.24
C ILE A 92 0.26 1.32 -25.38
N LYS A 93 0.32 2.65 -25.42
CA LYS A 93 1.24 3.39 -26.31
C LYS A 93 2.16 4.30 -25.51
N ALA A 94 3.40 3.88 -25.38
CA ALA A 94 4.42 4.61 -24.65
C ALA A 94 5.35 5.38 -25.61
N SER A 95 5.44 6.70 -25.44
CA SER A 95 6.45 7.55 -26.10
C SER A 95 7.82 7.43 -25.43
N LYS A 96 7.83 7.08 -24.14
CA LYS A 96 9.02 6.90 -23.30
C LYS A 96 8.79 5.79 -22.27
N PRO A 97 9.85 5.21 -21.67
CA PRO A 97 9.69 4.25 -20.58
C PRO A 97 8.87 4.85 -19.43
N ILE A 98 7.95 4.06 -18.86
CA ILE A 98 7.07 4.51 -17.77
C ILE A 98 7.86 5.02 -16.55
N ALA A 99 9.02 4.40 -16.26
CA ALA A 99 9.97 4.84 -15.23
C ALA A 99 10.52 6.27 -15.43
N LYS A 100 10.44 6.83 -16.64
CA LYS A 100 10.88 8.20 -16.95
C LYS A 100 9.71 9.20 -16.97
N VAL A 101 8.50 8.75 -16.70
CA VAL A 101 7.34 9.63 -16.49
C VAL A 101 7.53 10.37 -15.17
N LYS A 102 7.36 11.68 -15.22
CA LYS A 102 7.58 12.61 -14.11
C LYS A 102 6.40 13.57 -13.99
N LYS A 103 6.36 14.30 -12.88
CA LYS A 103 5.40 15.37 -12.64
C LYS A 103 5.28 16.33 -13.83
N GLY A 104 4.06 16.65 -14.23
CA GLY A 104 3.70 17.51 -15.35
C GLY A 104 3.67 16.82 -16.72
N ASP A 105 3.99 15.53 -16.81
CA ASP A 105 3.74 14.75 -18.02
C ASP A 105 2.24 14.51 -18.22
N LYS A 106 1.84 14.29 -19.47
CA LYS A 106 0.43 14.05 -19.83
C LYS A 106 0.22 12.58 -20.17
N ILE A 107 -0.79 11.98 -19.54
CA ILE A 107 -1.24 10.62 -19.83
C ILE A 107 -2.64 10.70 -20.42
N ARG A 108 -2.90 9.94 -21.48
CA ARG A 108 -4.23 9.78 -22.06
C ARG A 108 -4.78 8.40 -21.77
N VAL A 109 -5.94 8.34 -21.14
CA VAL A 109 -6.67 7.09 -20.86
C VAL A 109 -8.01 7.16 -21.59
N ASP A 110 -8.24 6.22 -22.51
CA ASP A 110 -9.43 6.15 -23.37
C ASP A 110 -9.79 7.49 -24.06
N GLY A 111 -8.77 8.26 -24.45
CA GLY A 111 -8.92 9.55 -25.12
C GLY A 111 -9.12 10.75 -24.18
N LYS A 112 -9.24 10.53 -22.87
CA LYS A 112 -9.27 11.59 -21.86
C LYS A 112 -7.85 11.89 -21.36
N GLU A 113 -7.51 13.16 -21.20
CA GLU A 113 -6.16 13.63 -20.85
C GLU A 113 -6.07 13.92 -19.34
N TYR A 114 -5.01 13.40 -18.72
CA TYR A 114 -4.69 13.54 -17.31
C TYR A 114 -3.25 14.05 -17.17
N GLU A 115 -2.97 14.76 -16.10
CA GLU A 115 -1.63 15.25 -15.78
C GLU A 115 -1.03 14.46 -14.60
N VAL A 116 0.25 14.13 -14.71
CA VAL A 116 1.00 13.42 -13.67
C VAL A 116 1.33 14.36 -12.54
N ASP A 117 0.88 14.03 -11.33
CA ASP A 117 1.30 14.74 -10.13
C ASP A 117 2.54 14.09 -9.49
N GLN A 118 2.48 12.78 -9.27
CA GLN A 118 3.55 12.04 -8.60
C GLN A 118 3.72 10.65 -9.20
N HIS A 119 4.95 10.15 -9.14
CA HIS A 119 5.30 8.79 -9.54
C HIS A 119 6.24 8.20 -8.49
N TYR A 120 5.79 7.15 -7.81
CA TYR A 120 6.51 6.55 -6.67
C TYR A 120 6.28 5.04 -6.58
N VAL A 121 7.10 4.40 -5.74
CA VAL A 121 6.94 2.98 -5.38
C VAL A 121 5.89 2.89 -4.30
N LEU A 122 4.79 2.16 -4.55
CA LEU A 122 3.75 1.90 -3.57
C LEU A 122 4.20 0.81 -2.59
N ILE A 123 4.65 -0.34 -3.13
CA ILE A 123 5.11 -1.49 -2.36
C ILE A 123 6.35 -2.07 -3.03
N ASP A 124 7.39 -2.35 -2.23
CA ASP A 124 8.61 -3.02 -2.70
C ASP A 124 8.59 -4.48 -2.26
N HIS A 125 8.43 -5.40 -3.23
CA HIS A 125 8.49 -6.85 -2.98
C HIS A 125 9.91 -7.42 -3.19
N GLY A 126 10.92 -6.57 -3.32
CA GLY A 126 12.31 -6.95 -3.54
C GLY A 126 12.62 -7.22 -5.01
N MET A 127 12.06 -8.29 -5.58
CA MET A 127 12.27 -8.63 -7.00
C MET A 127 11.37 -7.80 -7.94
N THR A 128 10.15 -7.52 -7.51
CA THR A 128 9.17 -6.71 -8.23
C THR A 128 8.73 -5.54 -7.37
N LYS A 129 8.39 -4.41 -7.99
CA LYS A 129 7.89 -3.23 -7.29
C LYS A 129 6.53 -2.86 -7.84
N GLU A 130 5.57 -2.68 -6.95
CA GLU A 130 4.31 -2.04 -7.30
C GLU A 130 4.56 -0.53 -7.36
N MET A 131 4.33 0.03 -8.53
CA MET A 131 4.50 1.44 -8.84
C MET A 131 3.13 2.10 -8.90
N ALA A 132 3.04 3.35 -8.43
CA ALA A 132 1.85 4.17 -8.54
C ALA A 132 2.18 5.50 -9.21
N ILE A 133 1.32 5.92 -10.13
CA ILE A 133 1.33 7.24 -10.73
C ILE A 133 0.02 7.93 -10.35
N GLU A 134 0.12 9.02 -9.61
CA GLU A 134 -1.01 9.90 -9.30
C GLU A 134 -1.26 10.83 -10.47
N LEU A 135 -2.53 10.88 -10.86
CA LEU A 135 -3.01 11.57 -12.03
C LEU A 135 -4.18 12.46 -11.62
N PHE A 136 -4.26 13.68 -12.16
CA PHE A 136 -5.43 14.53 -11.99
C PHE A 136 -6.01 14.95 -13.34
N ASP A 137 -7.32 15.13 -13.36
CA ASP A 137 -8.06 15.69 -14.49
C ASP A 137 -8.27 17.19 -14.30
N LYS A 138 -8.80 17.87 -15.33
CA LYS A 138 -9.18 19.30 -15.30
C LYS A 138 -10.21 19.67 -14.24
N ASN A 139 -10.90 18.68 -13.67
CA ASN A 139 -11.88 18.86 -12.60
C ASN A 139 -11.28 18.63 -11.21
N ASP A 140 -9.94 18.61 -11.11
CA ASP A 140 -9.19 18.31 -9.87
C ASP A 140 -9.64 17.00 -9.20
N LYS A 141 -10.04 16.03 -10.03
CA LYS A 141 -10.33 14.67 -9.59
C LYS A 141 -9.04 13.86 -9.60
N ASP A 142 -8.80 13.14 -8.52
CA ASP A 142 -7.65 12.27 -8.37
C ASP A 142 -7.90 10.87 -8.95
N TYR A 143 -6.88 10.40 -9.65
CA TYR A 143 -6.82 9.09 -10.28
C TYR A 143 -5.47 8.48 -9.96
N GLN A 144 -5.41 7.15 -10.02
CA GLN A 144 -4.18 6.43 -9.76
C GLN A 144 -3.98 5.33 -10.80
N LEU A 145 -2.83 5.32 -11.44
CA LEU A 145 -2.39 4.25 -12.31
C LEU A 145 -1.40 3.38 -11.52
N ARG A 146 -1.70 2.08 -11.38
CA ARG A 146 -0.82 1.13 -10.72
C ARG A 146 -0.30 0.11 -11.71
N TYR A 147 0.92 -0.35 -11.50
CA TYR A 147 1.53 -1.39 -12.32
C TYR A 147 2.73 -2.00 -11.61
N PHE A 148 3.10 -3.23 -11.96
CA PHE A 148 4.36 -3.82 -11.53
C PHE A 148 5.50 -3.45 -12.49
N SER A 149 6.65 -3.10 -11.92
CA SER A 149 7.81 -2.58 -12.67
C SER A 149 8.34 -3.53 -13.76
N ASP A 150 8.17 -4.84 -13.57
CA ASP A 150 8.60 -5.89 -14.50
C ASP A 150 7.55 -6.22 -15.57
N GLN A 151 6.27 -5.94 -15.29
CA GLN A 151 5.13 -6.41 -16.09
C GLN A 151 4.11 -5.28 -16.34
N VAL A 152 4.59 -4.15 -16.85
CA VAL A 152 3.75 -2.96 -17.08
C VAL A 152 2.57 -3.27 -18.00
N GLU A 153 2.75 -4.09 -19.04
CA GLU A 153 1.72 -4.29 -20.06
C GLU A 153 0.53 -5.13 -19.60
N THR A 154 0.77 -6.06 -18.68
CA THR A 154 -0.22 -7.03 -18.22
C THR A 154 -0.83 -6.68 -16.87
N THR A 155 -0.14 -5.86 -16.07
CA THR A 155 -0.53 -5.55 -14.69
C THR A 155 -1.02 -4.12 -14.48
N MET A 156 -1.18 -3.36 -15.56
CA MET A 156 -1.60 -1.98 -15.42
C MET A 156 -3.07 -1.90 -15.02
N GLU A 157 -3.34 -1.09 -14.01
CA GLU A 157 -4.67 -0.89 -13.45
C GLU A 157 -4.93 0.59 -13.26
N PHE A 158 -6.15 1.03 -13.57
CA PHE A 158 -6.57 2.42 -13.45
C PHE A 158 -7.64 2.54 -12.37
N TYR A 159 -7.45 3.48 -11.45
CA TYR A 159 -8.33 3.72 -10.31
C TYR A 159 -8.78 5.18 -10.30
N GLU A 160 -10.01 5.39 -9.85
CA GLU A 160 -10.59 6.72 -9.59
C GLU A 160 -10.84 6.85 -8.08
N LEU A 161 -10.40 7.96 -7.48
CA LEU A 161 -10.70 8.25 -6.08
C LEU A 161 -12.19 8.65 -5.96
N GLN A 162 -12.94 7.90 -5.16
CA GLN A 162 -14.33 8.18 -4.82
C GLN A 162 -14.44 8.37 -3.31
N GLU A 163 -14.68 9.62 -2.90
CA GLU A 163 -14.80 10.09 -1.50
C GLU A 163 -13.57 9.79 -0.62
N ILE A 164 -13.31 8.51 -0.33
CA ILE A 164 -12.19 8.02 0.49
C ILE A 164 -11.51 6.76 -0.08
N LEU A 165 -12.05 6.16 -1.15
CA LEU A 165 -11.62 4.87 -1.67
C LEU A 165 -11.26 4.94 -3.16
N PHE A 166 -10.19 4.25 -3.54
CA PHE A 166 -9.83 4.07 -4.95
C PHE A 166 -10.62 2.91 -5.56
N VAL A 167 -11.48 3.23 -6.53
CA VAL A 167 -12.31 2.25 -7.25
C VAL A 167 -11.68 1.93 -8.60
N LYS A 168 -11.42 0.64 -8.85
CA LYS A 168 -10.85 0.18 -10.13
C LYS A 168 -11.82 0.46 -11.28
N LYS A 169 -11.31 1.03 -12.36
CA LYS A 169 -12.06 1.32 -13.59
C LYS A 169 -11.48 0.50 -14.74
N VAL A 170 -12.36 -0.11 -15.53
CA VAL A 170 -11.97 -0.83 -16.74
C VAL A 170 -11.65 0.18 -17.83
N VAL A 171 -10.43 0.13 -18.34
CA VAL A 171 -9.94 1.01 -19.42
C VAL A 171 -9.49 0.17 -20.61
N GLY A 172 -9.62 0.72 -21.82
CA GLY A 172 -9.21 0.01 -23.04
C GLY A 172 -7.82 0.41 -23.54
N LYS A 173 -7.44 1.68 -23.34
CA LYS A 173 -6.24 2.25 -23.94
C LYS A 173 -5.58 3.27 -23.03
N VAL A 174 -4.26 3.17 -22.86
CA VAL A 174 -3.45 4.10 -22.08
C VAL A 174 -2.26 4.57 -22.93
N GLU A 175 -2.02 5.87 -23.00
CA GLU A 175 -0.97 6.49 -23.82
C GLU A 175 -0.22 7.56 -23.01
N TRP A 176 1.11 7.63 -23.12
CA TRP A 176 1.93 8.70 -22.51
C TRP A 176 3.18 8.99 -23.32
#